data_AF-B0ZBR3-F1
#
_entry.id   AF-B0ZBR3-F1
#
_cell.length_a   1.000
_cell.length_b   1.000
_cell.length_c   1.000
_cell.angle_alpha   90.00
_cell.angle_beta   90.00
_cell.angle_gamma   90.00
#
_symmetry.space_group_name_H-M   'P 1'
#
loop_
_entity.id
_entity.type
_entity.pdbx_description
1 polymer ?
#
loop_
_entity_poly.entity_id
_entity_poly.type
_entity_poly.pdbx_seq_one_letter_code
_entity_poly.pdbx_strand_id
1 'polypeptide(L)' 'VLPPILQCSSGHLVCVSCRSKLTCCPTCRGPLANIRNLAMEKVATNVKFPCKHSGYGCTASLVY' A
#
# COMPACT_ATOMS: atom_id res chain seq x y z
N VAL A 1 0.22 0.72 4.38
CA VAL A 1 0.97 1.15 3.17
C VAL A 1 1.01 2.66 3.20
N LEU A 2 2.20 3.26 3.32
CA LEU A 2 2.34 4.72 3.28
C LEU A 2 2.68 5.11 1.84
N PRO A 3 2.20 6.27 1.34
CA PRO A 3 2.61 6.79 0.05
C PRO A 3 4.14 6.87 -0.06
N PRO A 4 4.70 6.62 -1.25
CA PRO A 4 4.00 6.33 -2.50
C PRO A 4 3.41 4.90 -2.54
N ILE A 5 2.15 4.77 -2.96
CA ILE A 5 1.54 3.46 -3.19
C ILE A 5 1.92 3.02 -4.60
N LEU A 6 2.77 2.00 -4.72
CA LEU A 6 3.31 1.56 -6.01
C LEU A 6 2.48 0.43 -6.62
N GLN A 7 2.49 0.35 -7.95
CA GLN A 7 1.84 -0.72 -8.72
C GLN A 7 2.74 -1.26 -9.83
N CYS A 8 2.54 -2.52 -10.20
CA CYS A 8 3.14 -3.08 -11.43
C CYS A 8 2.41 -2.57 -12.68
N SER A 9 2.94 -2.90 -13.86
CA SER A 9 2.35 -2.48 -15.15
C SER A 9 0.91 -2.99 -15.37
N SER A 10 0.51 -4.06 -14.65
CA SER A 10 -0.86 -4.62 -14.68
C SER A 10 -1.75 -4.12 -13.53
N GLY A 11 -1.27 -3.21 -12.68
CA GLY A 11 -2.08 -2.59 -11.61
C GLY A 11 -2.01 -3.24 -10.21
N HIS A 12 -1.24 -4.31 -10.02
CA HIS A 12 -1.11 -4.94 -8.70
C HIS A 12 -0.23 -4.11 -7.76
N LEU A 13 -0.68 -3.94 -6.52
CA LEU A 13 -0.01 -3.12 -5.52
C LEU A 13 1.26 -3.79 -4.98
N VAL A 14 2.32 -3.01 -4.85
CA VAL A 14 3.59 -3.43 -4.26
C VAL A 14 4.06 -2.37 -3.27
N CYS A 15 4.46 -2.80 -2.07
CA CYS A 15 4.97 -1.86 -1.06
C CYS A 15 6.37 -1.35 -1.43
N VAL A 16 6.75 -0.13 -1.02
CA VAL A 16 8.09 0.43 -1.28
C VAL A 16 9.21 -0.49 -0.76
N SER A 17 9.05 -1.01 0.46
CA SER A 17 10.01 -1.95 1.07
C SER A 17 10.11 -3.30 0.34
N CYS A 18 9.07 -3.66 -0.42
CA CYS A 18 8.97 -4.89 -1.18
C CYS A 18 9.58 -4.69 -2.58
N ARG A 19 9.40 -3.49 -3.17
CA ARG A 19 9.80 -3.15 -4.54
C ARG A 19 11.28 -3.37 -4.80
N SER A 20 12.15 -3.09 -3.82
CA SER A 20 13.61 -3.28 -3.92
C SER A 20 14.04 -4.75 -3.88
N LYS A 21 13.18 -5.64 -3.37
CA LYS A 21 13.46 -7.07 -3.18
C LYS A 21 12.93 -7.94 -4.33
N LEU A 22 12.21 -7.34 -5.28
CA LEU A 22 11.47 -8.04 -6.32
C LEU A 22 11.95 -7.65 -7.71
N THR A 23 12.12 -8.65 -8.57
CA THR A 23 12.43 -8.48 -10.00
C THR A 23 11.17 -8.47 -10.87
N CYS A 24 10.10 -9.12 -10.43
CA CYS A 24 8.81 -9.18 -11.11
C CYS A 24 7.63 -9.12 -10.12
N CYS A 25 6.44 -8.85 -10.63
CA CYS A 25 5.24 -8.79 -9.80
C CYS A 25 4.91 -10.19 -9.24
N PRO A 26 4.72 -10.36 -7.92
CA PRO A 26 4.42 -11.67 -7.34
C PRO A 26 3.04 -12.20 -7.74
N THR A 27 2.12 -11.34 -8.16
CA THR A 27 0.75 -11.72 -8.54
C THR A 27 0.66 -12.10 -10.03
N CYS A 28 1.10 -11.22 -10.94
CA CYS A 28 0.95 -11.45 -12.38
C CYS A 28 2.24 -11.85 -13.09
N ARG A 29 3.39 -11.93 -12.39
CA ARG A 29 4.72 -12.18 -12.96
C ARG A 29 5.17 -11.17 -14.02
N GLY A 30 4.41 -10.09 -14.22
CA GLY A 30 4.74 -9.01 -15.14
C GLY A 30 5.85 -8.09 -14.62
N PRO A 31 6.33 -7.17 -15.48
CA PRO A 31 7.39 -6.24 -15.13
C PRO A 31 6.96 -5.27 -14.03
N LEU A 32 7.83 -5.12 -13.03
CA LEU A 32 7.69 -4.08 -12.01
C LEU A 32 8.20 -2.75 -12.56
N ALA A 33 7.36 -1.74 -12.52
CA ALA A 33 7.72 -0.36 -12.82
C ALA A 33 7.57 0.49 -11.56
N ASN A 34 8.18 1.68 -11.52
CA ASN A 34 7.95 2.66 -10.46
C ASN A 34 6.68 3.49 -10.75
N ILE A 35 5.57 2.80 -10.99
CA ILE A 35 4.29 3.44 -11.27
C ILE A 35 3.60 3.70 -9.93
N ARG A 36 3.20 4.95 -9.69
CA ARG A 36 2.38 5.31 -8.53
C ARG A 36 0.91 5.05 -8.82
N ASN A 37 0.17 4.63 -7.80
CA ASN A 37 -1.27 4.48 -7.84
C ASN A 37 -1.93 5.67 -7.13
N LEU A 38 -2.05 6.80 -7.84
CA LEU A 38 -2.64 8.05 -7.32
C LEU A 38 -4.10 7.86 -6.88
N ALA A 39 -4.85 6.98 -7.53
CA ALA A 39 -6.21 6.66 -7.14
C ALA A 39 -6.25 6.01 -5.75
N MET A 40 -5.40 5.01 -5.53
CA MET A 40 -5.29 4.38 -4.22
C MET A 40 -4.71 5.30 -3.15
N GLU A 41 -3.85 6.25 -3.51
CA GLU A 41 -3.40 7.28 -2.57
C GLU A 41 -4.57 8.15 -2.09
N LYS A 42 -5.49 8.55 -2.99
CA LYS A 42 -6.72 9.27 -2.63
C LYS A 42 -7.70 8.43 -1.80
N VAL A 43 -7.76 7.13 -2.06
CA VAL A 43 -8.57 6.23 -1.23
C VAL A 43 -7.97 6.14 0.18
N ALA A 44 -6.65 6.00 0.28
CA ALA A 44 -5.96 5.87 1.56
C ALA A 44 -6.23 7.05 2.52
N THR A 45 -6.31 8.29 2.02
CA THR A 45 -6.64 9.49 2.84
C THR A 45 -8.04 9.48 3.44
N ASN A 46 -8.92 8.56 3.02
CA ASN A 46 -10.29 8.44 3.53
C ASN A 46 -10.51 7.15 4.34
N VAL A 47 -9.55 6.22 4.32
CA VAL A 47 -9.67 4.94 5.03
C VAL A 47 -9.28 5.11 6.49
N LYS A 48 -10.21 4.79 7.39
CA LYS A 48 -9.98 4.70 8.83
C LYS A 48 -9.49 3.31 9.20
N PHE A 49 -8.47 3.22 10.03
CA PHE A 49 -7.96 1.96 10.59
C PHE A 49 -7.80 2.05 12.11
N PRO A 50 -7.97 0.94 12.84
CA PRO A 50 -7.84 0.96 14.29
C PRO A 50 -6.40 1.27 14.70
N CYS A 51 -6.24 1.94 15.85
CA CYS A 51 -4.93 2.08 16.48
C CYS A 51 -4.25 0.72 16.67
N LYS A 52 -2.93 0.65 16.47
CA LYS A 52 -2.14 -0.58 16.72
C LYS A 52 -2.28 -1.14 18.14
N HIS A 53 -2.68 -0.30 19.10
CA HIS A 53 -2.94 -0.69 20.50
C HIS A 53 -4.42 -0.95 20.79
N SER A 54 -5.26 -1.14 19.77
CA SER A 54 -6.69 -1.40 19.96
C SER A 54 -6.95 -2.68 20.77
N GLY A 55 -6.09 -3.71 20.63
CA GLY A 55 -6.13 -4.90 21.49
C GLY A 55 -5.84 -4.64 22.97
N TYR A 56 -5.23 -3.50 23.32
CA TYR A 56 -5.02 -3.04 24.69
C TYR A 56 -6.09 -2.03 25.14
N GLY A 57 -7.19 -1.90 24.40
CA GLY A 57 -8.33 -1.02 24.75
C GLY A 57 -8.29 0.37 24.13
N CYS A 58 -7.34 0.69 23.25
CA CYS A 58 -7.34 1.97 22.55
C CYS A 58 -8.49 2.05 21.52
N THR A 59 -9.39 3.01 21.67
CA THR A 59 -10.56 3.20 20.79
C THR A 59 -10.31 4.17 19.64
N ALA A 60 -9.11 4.75 19.55
CA ALA A 60 -8.77 5.69 18.50
C ALA A 60 -8.78 5.01 17.12
N SER A 61 -9.39 5.69 16.15
CA SER A 61 -9.28 5.36 14.72
C SER A 61 -8.37 6.38 14.05
N LEU A 62 -7.41 5.88 13.29
CA LEU A 62 -6.44 6.67 12.56
C LEU A 62 -6.87 6.74 11.10
N VAL A 63 -6.65 7.89 10.48
CA VAL A 63 -6.71 8.08 9.03
C VAL A 63 -5.27 8.29 8.56
N TYR A 64 -4.99 7.98 7.30
CA TYR A 64 -3.76 8.43 6.67
C TYR A 64 -3.73 9.96 6.55
#